data_AF-A0A921MUJ8-F1
#
_entry.id   AF-A0A921MUJ8-F1
#
_cell.length_a   1.000
_cell.length_b   1.000
_cell.length_c   1.000
_cell.angle_alpha   90.00
_cell.angle_beta   90.00
_cell.angle_gamma   90.00
#
_symmetry.space_group_name_H-M   'P 1'
#
loop_
_entity.id
_entity.type
_entity.pdbx_description
1 polymer ?
#
loop_
_entity_poly.entity_id
_entity_poly.type
_entity_poly.pdbx_seq_one_letter_code
_entity_poly.pdbx_strand_id
1 'polypeptide(L)'
;AVTGAAGLENAGLTGFAAIIGFIMLASVLNLFIISGSGMWAIMGAVFVPMFALIGYEPAFTQAAFRVGDSATQVITPMNPYMIVLLGMLRKYEPEAGLGTLMARMLPFVIPFWVVWTVILAVFFFFDLPIGPGNGIFME
;
A
#
# COMPACT_ATOMS: atom_id res chain seq x y z
N ALA A 1 12.80 -15.11 0.77
CA ALA A 1 13.54 -13.84 0.75
C ALA A 1 14.68 -13.88 -0.27
N VAL A 2 15.73 -14.69 -0.08
CA VAL A 2 16.94 -14.73 -0.94
C VAL A 2 16.64 -14.95 -2.42
N THR A 3 15.82 -15.96 -2.77
CA THR A 3 15.41 -16.20 -4.18
C THR A 3 14.58 -15.06 -4.77
N GLY A 4 13.80 -14.36 -3.96
CA GLY A 4 12.98 -13.22 -4.40
C GLY A 4 13.81 -11.97 -4.65
N ALA A 5 14.81 -11.70 -3.81
CA ALA A 5 15.78 -10.63 -4.03
C ALA A 5 16.57 -10.85 -5.32
N ALA A 6 17.07 -12.08 -5.55
CA ALA A 6 17.73 -12.45 -6.81
C ALA A 6 16.80 -12.30 -8.04
N GLY A 7 15.50 -12.58 -7.89
CA GLY A 7 14.50 -12.37 -8.94
C GLY A 7 14.31 -10.89 -9.31
N LEU A 8 14.29 -10.00 -8.31
CA LEU A 8 14.18 -8.55 -8.52
C LEU A 8 15.44 -7.98 -9.19
N GLU A 9 16.62 -8.40 -8.73
CA GLU A 9 17.91 -8.01 -9.33
C GLU A 9 18.03 -8.44 -10.79
N ASN A 10 17.69 -9.70 -11.09
CA ASN A 10 17.72 -10.23 -12.46
C ASN A 10 16.69 -9.55 -13.39
N ALA A 11 15.58 -9.07 -12.84
CA ALA A 11 14.57 -8.31 -13.58
C ALA A 11 14.94 -6.83 -13.77
N GLY A 12 16.06 -6.36 -13.21
CA GLY A 12 16.43 -4.94 -13.19
C GLY A 12 15.48 -4.08 -12.34
N LEU A 13 14.64 -4.70 -11.52
CA LEU A 13 13.73 -4.06 -10.58
C LEU A 13 14.47 -3.82 -9.25
N THR A 14 15.58 -3.09 -9.32
CA THR A 14 16.27 -2.55 -8.15
C THR A 14 15.86 -1.09 -7.94
N GLY A 15 16.02 -0.56 -6.73
CA GLY A 15 15.64 0.83 -6.46
C GLY A 15 14.14 1.02 -6.20
N PHE A 16 13.67 2.26 -6.39
CA PHE A 16 12.28 2.66 -6.12
C PHE A 16 11.24 1.91 -6.98
N ALA A 17 11.63 1.34 -8.12
CA ALA A 17 10.74 0.52 -8.95
C ALA A 17 10.23 -0.72 -8.20
N ALA A 18 11.06 -1.35 -7.37
CA ALA A 18 10.66 -2.47 -6.52
C ALA A 18 9.61 -2.04 -5.48
N ILE A 19 9.78 -0.83 -4.94
CA ILE A 19 8.85 -0.24 -3.97
C ILE A 19 7.50 0.06 -4.61
N ILE A 20 7.47 0.57 -5.84
CA ILE A 20 6.22 0.76 -6.60
C ILE A 20 5.49 -0.58 -6.79
N GLY A 21 6.21 -1.64 -7.17
CA GLY A 21 5.65 -2.98 -7.29
C GLY A 21 5.07 -3.50 -5.97
N PHE A 22 5.76 -3.24 -4.85
CA PHE A 22 5.29 -3.61 -3.52
C PHE A 22 4.04 -2.83 -3.07
N ILE A 23 4.00 -1.51 -3.32
CA ILE A 23 2.83 -0.66 -3.07
C ILE A 23 1.62 -1.20 -3.86
N MET A 24 1.83 -1.49 -5.15
CA MET A 24 0.78 -2.04 -6.01
C MET A 24 0.27 -3.38 -5.50
N LEU A 25 1.17 -4.28 -5.08
CA LEU A 25 0.81 -5.56 -4.49
C LEU A 25 -0.03 -5.37 -3.23
N ALA A 26 0.39 -4.51 -2.30
CA ALA A 26 -0.36 -4.21 -1.08
C ALA A 26 -1.76 -3.65 -1.40
N SER A 27 -1.85 -2.72 -2.36
CA SER A 27 -3.13 -2.15 -2.79
C SER A 27 -4.10 -3.19 -3.38
N VAL A 28 -3.59 -4.17 -4.13
CA VAL A 28 -4.41 -5.27 -4.67
C VAL A 28 -4.84 -6.22 -3.56
N LEU A 29 -3.92 -6.61 -2.67
CA LEU A 29 -4.23 -7.51 -1.55
C LEU A 29 -5.25 -6.91 -0.59
N ASN A 30 -5.21 -5.59 -0.38
CA ASN A 30 -6.17 -4.87 0.45
C ASN A 30 -7.63 -4.93 -0.04
N LEU A 31 -7.87 -5.27 -1.32
CA LEU A 31 -9.23 -5.53 -1.80
C LEU A 31 -9.82 -6.83 -1.24
N PHE A 32 -8.97 -7.76 -0.80
CA PHE A 32 -9.35 -9.08 -0.31
C PHE A 32 -9.10 -9.27 1.18
N ILE A 33 -8.02 -8.69 1.71
CA ILE A 33 -7.59 -8.81 3.10
C ILE A 33 -7.90 -7.49 3.80
N ILE A 34 -8.97 -7.45 4.60
CA ILE A 34 -9.44 -6.20 5.24
C ILE A 34 -8.54 -5.77 6.40
N SER A 35 -7.97 -6.75 7.11
CA SER A 35 -7.18 -6.49 8.30
C SER A 35 -5.79 -6.00 7.89
N GLY A 36 -5.53 -4.71 8.02
CA GLY A 36 -4.20 -4.15 7.74
C GLY A 36 -3.10 -4.81 8.59
N SER A 37 -3.38 -5.15 9.86
CA SER A 37 -2.43 -5.88 10.70
C SER A 37 -2.24 -7.33 10.25
N GLY A 38 -3.29 -8.00 9.80
CA GLY A 38 -3.21 -9.36 9.24
C GLY A 38 -2.45 -9.41 7.93
N MET A 39 -2.70 -8.45 7.04
CA MET A 39 -1.97 -8.30 5.79
C MET A 39 -0.49 -7.97 6.04
N TRP A 40 -0.21 -7.05 6.96
CA TRP A 40 1.16 -6.72 7.36
C TRP A 40 1.90 -7.91 7.97
N ALA A 41 1.23 -8.77 8.75
CA ALA A 41 1.87 -9.96 9.31
C ALA A 41 2.40 -10.90 8.22
N ILE A 42 1.66 -11.05 7.12
CA ILE A 42 2.06 -11.90 5.98
C ILE A 42 3.11 -11.19 5.12
N MET A 43 2.85 -9.95 4.72
CA MET A 43 3.74 -9.19 3.84
C MET A 43 5.05 -8.85 4.53
N GLY A 44 5.00 -8.39 5.78
CA GLY A 44 6.17 -8.03 6.58
C GLY A 44 7.13 -9.19 6.75
N ALA A 45 6.63 -10.40 7.05
CA ALA A 45 7.46 -11.60 7.20
C ALA A 45 8.25 -11.97 5.92
N VAL A 46 7.75 -11.60 4.74
CA VAL A 46 8.38 -11.92 3.45
C VAL A 46 9.22 -10.76 2.91
N PHE A 47 8.66 -9.56 2.90
CA PHE A 47 9.22 -8.40 2.19
C PHE A 47 10.19 -7.59 3.04
N VAL A 48 10.02 -7.51 4.36
CA VAL A 48 11.01 -6.82 5.22
C VAL A 48 12.40 -7.45 5.09
N PRO A 49 12.57 -8.78 5.29
CA PRO A 49 13.90 -9.39 5.10
C PRO A 49 14.36 -9.36 3.65
N MET A 50 13.46 -9.40 2.67
CA MET A 50 13.84 -9.31 1.25
C MET A 50 14.40 -7.93 0.90
N PHE A 51 13.75 -6.86 1.35
CA PHE A 51 14.17 -5.48 1.09
C PHE A 51 15.40 -5.09 1.92
N ALA A 52 15.55 -5.63 3.12
CA ALA A 52 16.77 -5.51 3.89
C ALA A 52 17.98 -6.11 3.13
N LEU A 53 17.84 -7.25 2.45
CA LEU A 53 18.94 -7.84 1.69
C LEU A 53 19.44 -6.96 0.54
N ILE A 54 18.61 -6.06 0.02
CA ILE A 54 18.98 -5.09 -1.03
C ILE A 54 19.24 -3.67 -0.47
N GLY A 55 19.40 -3.55 0.86
CA GLY A 55 19.87 -2.33 1.53
C GLY A 55 18.79 -1.39 2.06
N TYR A 56 17.51 -1.78 2.07
CA TYR A 56 16.45 -0.93 2.61
C TYR A 56 16.18 -1.13 4.09
N GLU A 57 15.91 -0.03 4.77
CA GLU A 57 15.54 -0.05 6.18
C GLU A 57 14.09 -0.62 6.35
N PRO A 58 13.84 -1.47 7.37
CA PRO A 58 12.53 -2.06 7.64
C PRO A 58 11.34 -1.08 7.83
N ALA A 59 11.53 0.04 8.52
CA ALA A 59 10.55 1.11 8.63
C ALA A 59 10.24 1.77 7.28
N PHE A 60 11.20 1.93 6.36
CA PHE A 60 10.90 2.36 4.98
C PHE A 60 10.00 1.34 4.26
N THR A 61 10.28 0.04 4.41
CA THR A 61 9.39 -1.02 3.89
C THR A 61 7.98 -0.92 4.50
N GLN A 62 7.88 -0.65 5.80
CA GLN A 62 6.59 -0.46 6.46
C GLN A 62 5.86 0.78 5.94
N ALA A 63 6.58 1.88 5.67
CA ALA A 63 6.01 3.08 5.09
C ALA A 63 5.41 2.79 3.70
N ALA A 64 6.14 2.07 2.85
CA ALA A 64 5.65 1.63 1.54
C ALA A 64 4.38 0.76 1.65
N PHE A 65 4.34 -0.16 2.62
CA PHE A 65 3.14 -0.97 2.88
C PHE A 65 1.95 -0.09 3.25
N ARG A 66 2.14 0.88 4.15
CA ARG A 66 1.07 1.81 4.56
C ARG A 66 0.55 2.65 3.40
N VAL A 67 1.43 3.03 2.46
CA VAL A 67 1.02 3.72 1.24
C VAL A 67 0.07 2.84 0.43
N GLY A 68 0.44 1.58 0.18
CA GLY A 68 -0.38 0.65 -0.59
C GLY A 68 -1.69 0.24 0.10
N ASP A 69 -1.63 -0.08 1.39
CA ASP A 69 -2.77 -0.50 2.22
C ASP A 69 -3.84 0.60 2.31
N SER A 70 -3.44 1.87 2.41
CA SER A 70 -4.41 2.98 2.52
C SER A 70 -5.21 3.26 1.24
N ALA A 71 -4.61 3.07 0.07
CA ALA A 71 -5.14 3.61 -1.18
C ALA A 71 -6.46 2.98 -1.65
N THR A 72 -6.68 1.69 -1.35
CA THR A 72 -7.84 0.94 -1.88
C THR A 72 -8.90 0.63 -0.82
N GLN A 73 -8.69 1.01 0.46
CA GLN A 73 -9.63 0.71 1.55
C GLN A 73 -11.04 1.25 1.32
N VAL A 74 -11.15 2.39 0.63
CA VAL A 74 -12.41 3.06 0.32
C VAL A 74 -13.27 2.30 -0.70
N ILE A 75 -12.68 1.37 -1.43
CA ILE A 75 -13.38 0.48 -2.38
C ILE A 75 -13.33 -0.99 -1.96
N THR A 76 -12.80 -1.34 -0.79
CA THR A 76 -12.75 -2.72 -0.31
C THR A 76 -14.17 -3.20 0.06
N PRO A 77 -14.78 -4.15 -0.68
CA PRO A 77 -16.19 -4.53 -0.49
C PRO A 77 -16.46 -5.14 0.89
N MET A 78 -15.45 -5.85 1.39
CA MET A 78 -15.54 -6.57 2.66
C MET A 78 -15.29 -5.67 3.87
N ASN A 79 -14.96 -4.38 3.66
CA ASN A 79 -14.77 -3.43 4.75
C ASN A 79 -16.11 -3.18 5.47
N PRO A 80 -16.23 -3.45 6.79
CA PRO A 80 -17.47 -3.26 7.53
C PRO A 80 -18.02 -1.82 7.47
N TYR A 81 -17.14 -0.83 7.35
CA TYR A 81 -17.54 0.57 7.20
C TYR A 81 -18.27 0.84 5.88
N MET A 82 -18.11 -0.02 4.87
CA MET A 82 -18.81 0.15 3.60
C MET A 82 -20.32 -0.01 3.75
N ILE A 83 -20.77 -0.90 4.65
CA ILE A 83 -22.18 -1.07 4.98
C ILE A 83 -22.72 0.18 5.68
N VAL A 84 -21.96 0.75 6.61
CA VAL A 84 -22.33 1.97 7.34
C VAL A 84 -22.46 3.15 6.38
N LEU A 85 -21.47 3.34 5.51
CA LEU A 85 -21.48 4.40 4.49
C LEU A 85 -22.64 4.22 3.50
N LEU A 86 -22.95 2.98 3.09
CA LEU A 86 -24.12 2.70 2.27
C LEU A 86 -25.42 3.07 2.99
N GLY A 87 -25.55 2.74 4.28
CA GLY A 87 -26.70 3.14 5.08
C GLY A 87 -26.88 4.66 5.18
N MET A 88 -25.77 5.40 5.27
CA MET A 88 -25.80 6.87 5.22
C MET A 88 -26.19 7.40 3.84
N LEU A 89 -25.65 6.82 2.76
CA LEU A 89 -25.98 7.21 1.38
C LEU A 89 -27.47 6.96 1.07
N ARG A 90 -28.04 5.84 1.53
CA ARG A 90 -29.44 5.48 1.32
C ARG A 90 -30.45 6.44 1.95
N LYS A 91 -30.03 7.30 2.88
CA LYS A 91 -30.87 8.39 3.38
C LYS A 91 -31.16 9.44 2.31
N TYR A 92 -30.25 9.59 1.33
CA TYR A 92 -30.36 10.54 0.23
C TYR A 92 -30.71 9.85 -1.09
N GLU A 93 -30.24 8.62 -1.28
CA GLU A 93 -30.46 7.82 -2.49
C GLU A 93 -30.89 6.40 -2.14
N PRO A 94 -32.20 6.14 -1.97
CA PRO A 94 -32.70 4.85 -1.47
C PRO A 94 -32.31 3.64 -2.34
N GLU A 95 -32.14 3.84 -3.65
CA GLU A 95 -31.78 2.79 -4.62
C GLU A 95 -30.28 2.48 -4.65
N ALA A 96 -29.45 3.24 -3.94
CA ALA A 96 -28.00 3.03 -3.95
C ALA A 96 -27.64 1.62 -3.43
N GLY A 97 -26.76 0.94 -4.18
CA GLY A 97 -26.16 -0.32 -3.81
C GLY A 97 -24.67 -0.18 -3.43
N LEU A 98 -24.06 -1.29 -2.99
CA LEU A 98 -22.61 -1.33 -2.72
C LEU A 98 -21.79 -0.98 -3.97
N GLY A 99 -22.21 -1.48 -5.14
CA GLY A 99 -21.56 -1.15 -6.41
C GLY A 99 -21.63 0.34 -6.75
N THR A 100 -22.76 1.00 -6.49
CA THR A 100 -22.92 2.46 -6.69
C THR A 100 -21.95 3.25 -5.81
N LEU A 101 -21.82 2.84 -4.55
CA LEU A 101 -20.90 3.48 -3.60
C LEU A 101 -19.45 3.28 -4.02
N MET A 102 -19.04 2.04 -4.34
CA MET A 102 -17.69 1.74 -4.82
C MET A 102 -17.35 2.50 -6.11
N ALA A 103 -18.27 2.53 -7.09
CA ALA A 103 -18.07 3.24 -8.35
C ALA A 103 -17.86 4.75 -8.15
N ARG A 104 -18.49 5.34 -7.13
CA ARG A 104 -18.31 6.75 -6.76
C ARG A 104 -17.01 7.02 -6.01
N MET A 105 -16.50 6.03 -5.28
CA MET A 105 -15.22 6.13 -4.58
C MET A 105 -14.03 5.86 -5.50
N LEU A 106 -14.22 5.09 -6.57
CA LEU A 106 -13.18 4.71 -7.53
C LEU A 106 -12.37 5.89 -8.11
N PRO A 107 -12.97 7.04 -8.49
CA PRO A 107 -12.23 8.18 -9.01
C PRO A 107 -11.22 8.78 -8.03
N PHE A 108 -11.37 8.54 -6.72
CA PHE A 108 -10.43 9.02 -5.70
C PHE A 108 -9.22 8.09 -5.52
N VAL A 109 -9.36 6.81 -5.87
CA VAL A 109 -8.33 5.78 -5.63
C VAL A 109 -7.05 6.07 -6.42
N ILE A 110 -7.16 6.29 -7.73
CA ILE A 110 -5.97 6.49 -8.58
C ILE A 110 -5.23 7.79 -8.22
N PRO A 111 -5.89 8.97 -8.13
CA PRO A 111 -5.20 10.20 -7.73
C PRO A 111 -4.56 10.09 -6.34
N PHE A 112 -5.27 9.50 -5.37
CA PHE A 112 -4.73 9.31 -4.03
C PHE A 112 -3.49 8.40 -4.07
N TRP A 113 -3.58 7.26 -4.74
CA TRP A 113 -2.47 6.32 -4.90
C TRP A 113 -1.23 6.99 -5.52
N VAL A 114 -1.42 7.78 -6.58
CA VAL A 114 -0.34 8.51 -7.27
C VAL A 114 0.28 9.54 -6.34
N VAL A 115 -0.52 10.40 -5.72
CA VAL A 115 -0.02 11.45 -4.81
C VAL A 115 0.73 10.84 -3.63
N TRP A 116 0.19 9.76 -3.06
CA TRP A 116 0.79 9.10 -1.90
C TRP A 116 2.11 8.39 -2.25
N THR A 117 2.17 7.78 -3.44
CA THR A 117 3.41 7.22 -3.98
C THR A 117 4.44 8.30 -4.28
N VAL A 118 4.02 9.46 -4.81
CA VAL A 118 4.91 10.61 -5.05
C VAL A 118 5.48 11.16 -3.74
N ILE A 119 4.67 11.25 -2.68
CA ILE A 119 5.16 11.65 -1.36
C ILE A 119 6.26 10.69 -0.90
N LEU A 120 6.04 9.38 -0.98
CA LEU A 120 7.08 8.41 -0.62
C LEU A 120 8.32 8.52 -1.53
N ALA A 121 8.13 8.80 -2.82
CA ALA A 121 9.22 9.02 -3.77
C ALA A 121 10.07 10.24 -3.39
N VAL A 122 9.45 11.33 -2.93
CA VAL A 122 10.19 12.51 -2.43
C VAL A 122 11.06 12.11 -1.24
N PHE A 123 10.55 11.32 -0.30
CA PHE A 123 11.40 10.84 0.79
C PHE A 123 12.57 10.03 0.23
N PHE A 124 12.29 9.06 -0.66
CA PHE A 124 13.29 8.20 -1.28
C PHE A 124 14.41 8.94 -2.01
N PHE A 125 14.08 9.85 -2.92
CA PHE A 125 15.06 10.50 -3.78
C PHE A 125 15.84 11.61 -3.08
N PHE A 126 15.29 12.19 -2.01
CA PHE A 126 15.97 13.20 -1.20
C PHE A 126 16.62 12.61 0.06
N ASP A 127 16.61 11.28 0.20
CA ASP A 127 17.16 10.55 1.35
C ASP A 127 16.70 11.11 2.70
N LEU A 128 15.40 11.42 2.79
CA LEU A 128 14.82 12.02 3.99
C LEU A 128 14.51 10.92 5.01
N PRO A 129 14.76 11.17 6.31
CA PRO A 129 14.42 10.20 7.34
C PRO A 129 12.91 9.94 7.36
N ILE A 130 12.52 8.67 7.28
CA ILE A 130 11.12 8.22 7.42
C ILE A 130 10.63 8.40 8.86
N GLY A 131 11.55 8.44 9.81
CA GLY A 131 11.26 8.74 11.21
C GLY A 131 12.53 9.04 12.01
N PRO A 132 12.39 9.37 13.31
CA PRO A 132 13.53 9.61 14.18
C PRO A 132 14.46 8.39 14.20
N GLY A 133 15.72 8.59 13.81
CA GLY A 133 16.72 7.53 13.74
C GLY A 133 16.49 6.45 12.68
N ASN A 134 15.59 6.67 11.70
CA ASN A 134 15.29 5.73 10.63
C ASN A 134 15.44 6.42 9.26
N GLY A 135 16.53 6.08 8.58
CA GLY A 135 16.78 6.48 7.19
C GLY A 135 16.00 5.61 6.20
N ILE A 136 16.34 5.72 4.92
CA ILE A 136 15.73 4.93 3.84
C ILE A 136 16.56 3.68 3.54
N PHE A 137 17.87 3.86 3.56
CA PHE A 137 18.85 2.82 3.40
C PHE A 137 19.39 2.38 4.76
N MET A 138 19.77 1.12 4.87
CA MET A 138 20.55 0.64 6.01
C MET A 138 21.97 1.19 5.90
N GLU A 139 22.51 1.68 7.02
CA GLU A 139 23.94 2.05 7.16
C GLU A 139 24.87 0.84 7.03
#